data_AF-A0AAQ1HMM3-F1
#
_entry.id   AF-A0AAQ1HMM3-F1
#
_cell.length_a   1.000
_cell.length_b   1.000
_cell.length_c   1.000
_cell.angle_alpha   90.00
_cell.angle_beta   90.00
_cell.angle_gamma   90.00
#
_symmetry.space_group_name_H-M   'P 1'
#
loop_
_entity.id
_entity.type
_entity.pdbx_description
1 polymer ?
#
loop_
_entity_poly.entity_id
_entity_poly.type
_entity_poly.pdbx_seq_one_letter_code
_entity_poly.pdbx_strand_id
1 'polypeptide(L)'
;MLFKTIHTLYGLTSMAQAEAAGALINLPTMAVGDGNGNPTDPQETDTQLVRERYRAAVNRVYQSPTDPKRFTAELVVPANVGGFTMREVAVFDSHGAMFVVGTLPDTYKPTADEGAFSDVVVRVDFMVSNAQVITLQVDPAIAVASQQWVLTNVKAAQIIPGGTVTQFLGKASNADGDYEWKDMAGINVTVDTVAEKQLLAASQTTVDLTVTTTYGLAVYVAGLRLDKGTGADEWQPDANIPTRLKLGKSYAANTRITLVNNEPAGSAPAPLERGNNLADVIDKAAARTNLDVFSKSETRTMAPAGLVASFARSAAPTGWLKANGAAVSRTAYADLFAAIGTTYGAGDGFNTFNLPDLRGEFIRGWDDGRGVDGGRALGSSQTGAVQSHTHTATAADGGSHTHTGTATTDGAHNHAASTAAAGNHSHAASTDPQGNHSHTAMGSPGIGQGASGPNSVMQSGSTNTTSAAGQHTHNVSVSAAGDHTHGVSVGNGGAHSHNLSIASGGTHSHSITVGSTGSAETRPRNVALLVCIKY
;
A
#
# COMPACT_ATOMS: atom_id res chain seq x y z
N MET A 1 -20.65 -41.31 -93.37
CA MET A 1 -19.97 -42.63 -93.43
C MET A 1 -20.18 -43.32 -92.10
N LEU A 2 -20.37 -44.63 -92.12
CA LEU A 2 -20.39 -45.45 -90.89
C LEU A 2 -18.94 -45.73 -90.52
N PHE A 3 -18.51 -45.27 -89.35
CA PHE A 3 -17.20 -45.61 -88.79
C PHE A 3 -17.26 -47.04 -88.28
N LYS A 4 -16.40 -47.91 -88.83
CA LYS A 4 -16.37 -49.33 -88.50
C LYS A 4 -14.93 -49.77 -88.25
N THR A 5 -14.81 -50.77 -87.40
CA THR A 5 -13.57 -51.51 -87.16
C THR A 5 -13.82 -52.94 -87.62
N ILE A 6 -12.93 -53.47 -88.45
CA ILE A 6 -13.00 -54.84 -88.95
C ILE A 6 -11.69 -55.58 -88.66
N HIS A 7 -11.76 -56.91 -88.59
CA HIS A 7 -10.57 -57.74 -88.59
C HIS A 7 -10.07 -57.90 -90.02
N THR A 8 -8.75 -57.92 -90.19
CA THR A 8 -8.16 -58.33 -91.46
C THR A 8 -8.27 -59.85 -91.61
N LEU A 9 -8.09 -60.36 -92.83
CA LEU A 9 -8.00 -61.79 -93.10
C LEU A 9 -6.89 -62.43 -92.24
N TYR A 10 -5.79 -61.71 -92.03
CA TYR A 10 -4.71 -62.12 -91.13
C TYR A 10 -5.17 -62.15 -89.66
N GLY A 11 -5.88 -61.12 -89.18
CA GLY A 11 -6.40 -61.07 -87.82
C GLY A 11 -7.34 -62.24 -87.52
N LEU A 12 -8.22 -62.56 -88.47
CA LEU A 12 -9.13 -63.71 -88.37
C LEU A 12 -8.39 -65.06 -88.34
N THR A 13 -7.39 -65.26 -89.21
CA THR A 13 -6.60 -66.51 -89.21
C THR A 13 -5.72 -66.63 -87.99
N SER A 14 -5.12 -65.52 -87.53
CA SER A 14 -4.29 -65.46 -86.32
C SER A 14 -5.11 -65.80 -85.07
N MET A 15 -6.34 -65.27 -84.95
CA MET A 15 -7.26 -65.65 -83.86
C MET A 15 -7.61 -67.14 -83.89
N ALA A 16 -7.94 -67.68 -85.06
CA ALA A 16 -8.27 -69.10 -85.19
C ALA A 16 -7.08 -70.02 -84.85
N GLN A 17 -5.86 -69.63 -85.24
CA GLN A 17 -4.63 -70.35 -84.92
C GLN A 17 -4.27 -70.26 -83.43
N ALA A 18 -4.40 -69.07 -82.84
CA ALA A 18 -4.14 -68.86 -81.42
C ALA A 18 -5.10 -69.68 -80.54
N GLU A 19 -6.38 -69.76 -80.94
CA GLU A 19 -7.39 -70.58 -80.28
C GLU A 19 -7.09 -72.09 -80.40
N ALA A 20 -6.64 -72.56 -81.56
CA ALA A 20 -6.27 -73.96 -81.77
C ALA A 20 -4.96 -74.37 -81.06
N ALA A 21 -4.00 -73.46 -80.95
CA ALA A 21 -2.68 -73.71 -80.36
C ALA A 21 -2.58 -73.38 -78.86
N GLY A 22 -3.60 -72.73 -78.28
CA GLY A 22 -3.54 -72.21 -76.91
C GLY A 22 -2.49 -71.10 -76.73
N ALA A 23 -2.17 -70.38 -77.80
CA ALA A 23 -1.18 -69.30 -77.81
C ALA A 23 -1.84 -67.94 -77.57
N LEU A 24 -1.10 -67.02 -76.96
CA LEU A 24 -1.55 -65.64 -76.73
C LEU A 24 -1.12 -64.74 -77.89
N ILE A 25 -2.04 -63.91 -78.37
CA ILE A 25 -1.78 -62.83 -79.32
C ILE A 25 -1.41 -61.59 -78.52
N ASN A 26 -0.20 -61.10 -78.77
CA ASN A 26 0.26 -59.82 -78.26
C ASN A 26 0.05 -58.73 -79.32
N LEU A 27 -0.44 -57.56 -78.91
CA LEU A 27 -0.75 -56.43 -79.79
C LEU A 27 0.11 -55.23 -79.39
N PRO A 28 1.42 -55.27 -79.68
CA PRO A 28 2.36 -54.31 -79.11
C PRO A 28 2.29 -52.93 -79.77
N THR A 29 1.75 -52.80 -80.99
CA THR A 29 1.81 -51.53 -81.74
C THR A 29 0.48 -51.15 -82.40
N MET A 30 0.24 -49.84 -82.47
CA MET A 30 -0.86 -49.22 -83.20
C MET A 30 -0.34 -48.11 -84.11
N ALA A 31 -1.01 -47.90 -85.22
CA ALA A 31 -0.72 -46.80 -86.13
C ALA A 31 -1.98 -46.03 -86.52
N VAL A 32 -1.81 -44.75 -86.81
CA VAL A 32 -2.83 -43.86 -87.35
C VAL A 32 -2.35 -43.24 -88.66
N GLY A 33 -3.28 -43.05 -89.57
CA GLY A 33 -3.04 -42.47 -90.88
C GLY A 33 -4.08 -41.43 -91.27
N ASP A 34 -3.82 -40.75 -92.37
CA ASP A 34 -4.69 -39.69 -92.89
C ASP A 34 -5.36 -40.05 -94.22
N GLY A 35 -5.27 -41.32 -94.64
CA GLY A 35 -5.96 -41.81 -95.84
C GLY A 35 -5.48 -41.14 -97.14
N ASN A 36 -4.28 -40.58 -97.15
CA ASN A 36 -3.77 -39.73 -98.24
C ASN A 36 -4.71 -38.55 -98.58
N GLY A 37 -5.35 -37.97 -97.56
CA GLY A 37 -6.27 -36.85 -97.72
C GLY A 37 -7.66 -37.23 -98.24
N ASN A 38 -7.98 -38.53 -98.34
CA ASN A 38 -9.32 -39.03 -98.66
C ASN A 38 -9.89 -39.92 -97.53
N PRO A 39 -11.21 -40.07 -97.41
CA PRO A 39 -11.80 -41.06 -96.50
C PRO A 39 -11.41 -42.48 -96.94
N THR A 40 -11.12 -43.36 -95.98
CA THR A 40 -10.76 -44.76 -96.23
C THR A 40 -11.88 -45.70 -95.81
N ASP A 41 -12.15 -46.73 -96.63
CA ASP A 41 -13.09 -47.81 -96.30
C ASP A 41 -12.29 -49.09 -96.06
N PRO A 42 -12.15 -49.55 -94.80
CA PRO A 42 -11.30 -50.68 -94.46
C PRO A 42 -11.80 -51.97 -95.11
N GLN A 43 -10.87 -52.74 -95.69
CA GLN A 43 -11.12 -54.03 -96.32
C GLN A 43 -10.39 -55.15 -95.55
N GLU A 44 -10.95 -56.36 -95.56
CA GLU A 44 -10.33 -57.50 -94.87
C GLU A 44 -8.96 -57.87 -95.49
N THR A 45 -8.70 -57.47 -96.74
CA THR A 45 -7.43 -57.69 -97.45
C THR A 45 -6.35 -56.65 -97.13
N ASP A 46 -6.64 -55.66 -96.29
CA ASP A 46 -5.67 -54.60 -95.96
C ASP A 46 -4.49 -55.16 -95.16
N THR A 47 -3.28 -54.84 -95.60
CA THR A 47 -2.03 -55.23 -94.95
C THR A 47 -1.25 -54.02 -94.39
N GLN A 48 -1.62 -52.81 -94.81
CA GLN A 48 -1.04 -51.53 -94.39
C GLN A 48 -2.08 -50.41 -94.48
N LEU A 49 -1.87 -49.33 -93.73
CA LEU A 49 -2.67 -48.11 -93.86
C LEU A 49 -2.39 -47.43 -95.21
N VAL A 50 -3.38 -46.70 -95.76
CA VAL A 50 -3.23 -46.00 -97.05
C VAL A 50 -2.11 -44.98 -96.98
N ARG A 51 -2.04 -44.22 -95.88
CA ARG A 51 -0.88 -43.40 -95.53
C ARG A 51 -0.73 -43.25 -94.03
N GLU A 52 0.14 -44.10 -93.48
CA GLU A 52 0.56 -44.03 -92.09
C GLU A 52 1.28 -42.70 -91.78
N ARG A 53 0.88 -42.06 -90.68
CA ARG A 53 1.47 -40.79 -90.19
C ARG A 53 2.14 -40.94 -88.84
N TYR A 54 1.69 -41.88 -88.03
CA TYR A 54 2.29 -42.15 -86.72
C TYR A 54 2.06 -43.60 -86.31
N ARG A 55 3.10 -44.22 -85.78
CA ARG A 55 3.08 -45.56 -85.17
C ARG A 55 3.83 -45.52 -83.86
N ALA A 56 3.25 -46.11 -82.82
CA ALA A 56 3.91 -46.28 -81.55
C ALA A 56 3.41 -47.54 -80.83
N ALA A 57 4.05 -47.83 -79.70
CA ALA A 57 3.59 -48.88 -78.80
C ALA A 57 2.17 -48.57 -78.30
N VAL A 58 1.35 -49.61 -78.13
CA VAL A 58 0.01 -49.44 -77.57
C VAL A 58 0.13 -49.03 -76.11
N ASN A 59 -0.54 -47.94 -75.71
CA ASN A 59 -0.53 -47.48 -74.32
C ASN A 59 -1.25 -48.48 -73.41
N ARG A 60 -2.39 -48.98 -73.87
CA ARG A 60 -3.20 -49.93 -73.12
C ARG A 60 -4.07 -50.81 -74.03
N VAL A 61 -4.10 -52.11 -73.75
CA VAL A 61 -5.12 -53.04 -74.24
C VAL A 61 -5.89 -53.56 -73.05
N TYR A 62 -7.20 -53.30 -72.99
CA TYR A 62 -8.04 -53.77 -71.90
C TYR A 62 -9.36 -54.37 -72.38
N GLN A 63 -9.86 -55.33 -71.61
CA GLN A 63 -11.18 -55.94 -71.82
C GLN A 63 -12.28 -55.01 -71.33
N SER A 64 -13.36 -54.88 -72.09
CA SER A 64 -14.50 -54.05 -71.70
C SER A 64 -15.21 -54.63 -70.46
N PRO A 65 -15.54 -53.81 -69.45
CA PRO A 65 -16.29 -54.25 -68.27
C PRO A 65 -17.71 -54.72 -68.58
N THR A 66 -18.29 -54.29 -69.71
CA THR A 66 -19.69 -54.56 -70.08
C THR A 66 -19.85 -55.71 -71.08
N ASP A 67 -18.76 -56.12 -71.74
CA ASP A 67 -18.77 -57.21 -72.74
C ASP A 67 -17.42 -57.96 -72.70
N PRO A 68 -17.38 -59.18 -72.15
CA PRO A 68 -16.15 -59.97 -72.04
C PRO A 68 -15.48 -60.30 -73.38
N LYS A 69 -16.17 -60.20 -74.52
CA LYS A 69 -15.57 -60.49 -75.83
C LYS A 69 -15.07 -59.23 -76.54
N ARG A 70 -15.26 -58.05 -75.97
CA ARG A 70 -14.83 -56.77 -76.51
C ARG A 70 -13.53 -56.31 -75.85
N PHE A 71 -12.55 -55.97 -76.66
CA PHE A 71 -11.29 -55.37 -76.24
C PHE A 71 -11.14 -53.99 -76.86
N THR A 72 -10.54 -53.08 -76.09
CA THR A 72 -10.20 -51.73 -76.54
C THR A 72 -8.69 -51.57 -76.48
N ALA A 73 -8.09 -51.17 -77.61
CA ALA A 73 -6.70 -50.76 -77.68
C ALA A 73 -6.61 -49.24 -77.76
N GLU A 74 -5.75 -48.64 -76.93
CA GLU A 74 -5.56 -47.19 -76.83
C GLU A 74 -4.17 -46.79 -77.31
N LEU A 75 -4.12 -45.78 -78.19
CA LEU A 75 -2.91 -45.12 -78.64
C LEU A 75 -2.98 -43.63 -78.30
N VAL A 76 -1.96 -43.12 -77.60
CA VAL A 76 -1.77 -41.68 -77.42
C VAL A 76 -0.90 -41.15 -78.54
N VAL A 77 -1.44 -40.21 -79.30
CA VAL A 77 -0.66 -39.41 -80.26
C VAL A 77 -0.24 -38.13 -79.53
N PRO A 78 1.05 -37.98 -79.18
CA PRO A 78 1.55 -36.86 -78.39
C PRO A 78 1.42 -35.53 -79.14
N ALA A 79 1.38 -34.41 -78.41
CA ALA A 79 1.20 -33.08 -78.99
C ALA A 79 2.28 -32.67 -80.01
N ASN A 80 3.48 -33.25 -79.95
CA ASN A 80 4.58 -32.97 -80.89
C ASN A 80 4.45 -33.70 -82.25
N VAL A 81 3.47 -34.59 -82.43
CA VAL A 81 3.22 -35.31 -83.68
C VAL A 81 1.88 -34.89 -84.26
N GLY A 82 1.85 -33.89 -85.14
CA GLY A 82 0.62 -33.31 -85.68
C GLY A 82 0.72 -32.94 -87.17
N GLY A 83 -0.22 -32.11 -87.64
CA GLY A 83 -0.25 -31.59 -89.02
C GLY A 83 -0.91 -32.55 -90.01
N PHE A 84 -1.88 -33.33 -89.54
CA PHE A 84 -2.68 -34.23 -90.36
C PHE A 84 -4.07 -34.48 -89.76
N THR A 85 -5.01 -34.84 -90.63
CA THR A 85 -6.36 -35.28 -90.23
C THR A 85 -6.34 -36.78 -90.06
N MET A 86 -6.56 -37.27 -88.84
CA MET A 86 -6.67 -38.70 -88.57
C MET A 86 -7.95 -39.26 -89.22
N ARG A 87 -7.80 -40.34 -89.99
CA ARG A 87 -8.89 -40.97 -90.74
C ARG A 87 -8.88 -42.48 -90.70
N GLU A 88 -7.73 -43.08 -90.49
CA GLU A 88 -7.55 -44.53 -90.43
C GLU A 88 -6.70 -44.90 -89.22
N VAL A 89 -6.97 -46.08 -88.68
CA VAL A 89 -6.25 -46.65 -87.55
C VAL A 89 -6.10 -48.14 -87.74
N ALA A 90 -4.94 -48.67 -87.34
CA ALA A 90 -4.67 -50.10 -87.36
C ALA A 90 -3.96 -50.56 -86.10
N VAL A 91 -4.23 -51.80 -85.70
CA VAL A 91 -3.57 -52.51 -84.60
C VAL A 91 -2.74 -53.65 -85.21
N PHE A 92 -1.50 -53.81 -84.77
CA PHE A 92 -0.57 -54.82 -85.29
C PHE A 92 -0.15 -55.81 -84.20
N ASP A 93 0.09 -57.05 -84.60
CA ASP A 93 0.57 -58.11 -83.72
C ASP A 93 2.10 -58.08 -83.53
N SER A 94 2.64 -59.03 -82.76
CA SER A 94 4.09 -59.17 -82.52
C SER A 94 4.91 -59.52 -83.76
N HIS A 95 4.27 -59.99 -84.84
CA HIS A 95 4.92 -60.26 -86.12
C HIS A 95 4.86 -59.04 -87.05
N GLY A 96 4.29 -57.91 -86.59
CA GLY A 96 4.14 -56.69 -87.36
C GLY A 96 3.02 -56.75 -88.40
N ALA A 97 2.18 -57.79 -88.36
CA ALA A 97 1.08 -57.94 -89.29
C ALA A 97 -0.19 -57.26 -88.76
N MET A 98 -0.97 -56.68 -89.67
CA MET A 98 -2.17 -55.92 -89.33
C MET A 98 -3.25 -56.87 -88.83
N PHE A 99 -3.66 -56.71 -87.57
CA PHE A 99 -4.67 -57.52 -86.91
C PHE A 99 -6.08 -56.95 -87.12
N VAL A 100 -6.22 -55.64 -86.89
CA VAL A 100 -7.47 -54.90 -86.99
C VAL A 100 -7.23 -53.59 -87.72
N VAL A 101 -8.20 -53.16 -88.53
CA VAL A 101 -8.21 -51.87 -89.21
C VAL A 101 -9.55 -51.19 -89.05
N GLY A 102 -9.55 -49.87 -88.91
CA GLY A 102 -10.77 -49.08 -88.74
C GLY A 102 -10.68 -47.67 -89.30
N THR A 103 -11.85 -47.08 -89.53
CA THR A 103 -12.00 -45.68 -89.95
C THR A 103 -12.29 -44.80 -88.74
N LEU A 104 -11.62 -43.64 -88.65
CA LEU A 104 -11.85 -42.60 -87.65
C LEU A 104 -12.65 -41.43 -88.24
N PRO A 105 -13.42 -40.69 -87.42
CA PRO A 105 -13.97 -39.40 -87.83
C PRO A 105 -12.85 -38.41 -88.12
N ASP A 106 -13.06 -37.55 -89.12
CA ASP A 106 -12.13 -36.49 -89.52
C ASP A 106 -11.76 -35.61 -88.32
N THR A 107 -10.62 -35.92 -87.73
CA THR A 107 -10.13 -35.26 -86.52
C THR A 107 -8.78 -34.64 -86.84
N TYR A 108 -8.76 -33.33 -87.01
CA TYR A 108 -7.52 -32.59 -87.26
C TYR A 108 -6.68 -32.53 -86.00
N LYS A 109 -5.42 -32.99 -86.08
CA LYS A 109 -4.45 -32.86 -85.00
C LYS A 109 -3.48 -31.72 -85.32
N PRO A 110 -3.53 -30.58 -84.60
CA PRO A 110 -2.63 -29.46 -84.83
C PRO A 110 -1.19 -29.80 -84.46
N THR A 111 -0.25 -29.07 -85.05
CA THR A 111 1.18 -29.07 -84.69
C THR A 111 1.46 -28.05 -83.58
N ALA A 112 2.59 -28.23 -82.89
CA ALA A 112 3.10 -27.28 -81.89
C ALA A 112 3.25 -25.84 -82.45
N ASP A 113 3.57 -25.71 -83.75
CA ASP A 113 3.77 -24.42 -84.43
C ASP A 113 2.44 -23.68 -84.71
N GLU A 114 1.30 -24.37 -84.61
CA GLU A 114 -0.04 -23.81 -84.80
C GLU A 114 -0.66 -23.31 -83.48
N GLY A 115 0.13 -23.25 -82.40
CA GLY A 115 -0.27 -22.65 -81.12
C GLY A 115 -1.23 -23.47 -80.28
N ALA A 116 -1.47 -24.75 -80.63
CA ALA A 116 -2.36 -25.65 -79.93
C ALA A 116 -1.63 -26.96 -79.56
N PHE A 117 -1.48 -27.21 -78.25
CA PHE A 117 -0.92 -28.44 -77.72
C PHE A 117 -2.05 -29.32 -77.18
N SER A 118 -2.43 -30.35 -77.93
CA SER A 118 -3.40 -31.34 -77.46
C SER A 118 -2.92 -32.75 -77.77
N ASP A 119 -2.72 -33.54 -76.73
CA ASP A 119 -2.60 -34.99 -76.85
C ASP A 119 -3.94 -35.57 -77.32
N VAL A 120 -3.90 -36.48 -78.30
CA VAL A 120 -5.12 -37.13 -78.79
C VAL A 120 -5.04 -38.60 -78.44
N VAL A 121 -6.05 -39.10 -77.75
CA VAL A 121 -6.19 -40.52 -77.41
C VAL A 121 -7.10 -41.17 -78.45
N VAL A 122 -6.55 -42.11 -79.23
CA VAL A 122 -7.29 -42.90 -80.21
C VAL A 122 -7.63 -44.25 -79.57
N ARG A 123 -8.91 -44.61 -79.59
CA ARG A 123 -9.43 -45.87 -79.04
C ARG A 123 -10.00 -46.72 -80.15
N VAL A 124 -9.55 -47.97 -80.24
CA VAL A 124 -10.05 -48.94 -81.21
C VAL A 124 -10.68 -50.12 -80.49
N ASP A 125 -11.99 -50.26 -80.67
CA ASP A 125 -12.75 -51.41 -80.17
C ASP A 125 -12.77 -52.53 -81.20
N PHE A 126 -12.47 -53.75 -80.78
CA PHE A 126 -12.60 -54.96 -81.59
C PHE A 126 -13.13 -56.12 -80.75
N MET A 127 -13.75 -57.10 -81.42
CA MET A 127 -14.34 -58.28 -80.77
C MET A 127 -13.53 -59.53 -81.08
N VAL A 128 -13.40 -60.45 -80.12
CA VAL A 128 -12.67 -61.72 -80.31
C VAL A 128 -13.59 -62.93 -80.09
N SER A 129 -13.29 -64.05 -80.74
CA SER A 129 -14.04 -65.31 -80.56
C SER A 129 -13.89 -65.84 -79.13
N ASN A 130 -12.66 -65.79 -78.61
CA ASN A 130 -12.24 -66.23 -77.29
C ASN A 130 -11.41 -65.15 -76.59
N ALA A 131 -11.85 -64.68 -75.41
CA ALA A 131 -11.14 -63.63 -74.67
C ALA A 131 -9.78 -64.08 -74.10
N GLN A 132 -9.55 -65.39 -73.97
CA GLN A 132 -8.30 -65.93 -73.44
C GLN A 132 -7.13 -65.84 -74.42
N VAL A 133 -7.38 -65.50 -75.70
CA VAL A 133 -6.31 -65.43 -76.72
C VAL A 133 -5.64 -64.06 -76.81
N ILE A 134 -6.11 -63.02 -76.10
CA ILE A 134 -5.51 -61.67 -76.13
C ILE A 134 -4.75 -61.39 -74.84
N THR A 135 -3.51 -60.89 -74.96
CA THR A 135 -2.74 -60.41 -73.80
C THR A 135 -3.16 -59.00 -73.40
N LEU A 136 -3.51 -58.81 -72.13
CA LEU A 136 -3.74 -57.48 -71.55
C LEU A 136 -2.39 -56.80 -71.34
N GLN A 137 -2.19 -55.63 -71.95
CA GLN A 137 -0.95 -54.87 -71.86
C GLN A 137 -1.24 -53.47 -71.31
N VAL A 138 -0.44 -53.03 -70.35
CA VAL A 138 -0.45 -51.65 -69.81
C VAL A 138 1.00 -51.20 -69.77
N ASP A 139 1.33 -50.10 -70.43
CA ASP A 139 2.64 -49.44 -70.25
C ASP A 139 2.54 -48.46 -69.06
N PRO A 140 3.21 -48.74 -67.92
CA PRO A 140 3.17 -47.87 -66.75
C PRO A 140 3.98 -46.57 -66.90
N ALA A 141 4.75 -46.38 -67.97
CA ALA A 141 5.60 -45.19 -68.15
C ALA A 141 4.90 -43.96 -68.74
N ILE A 142 3.67 -44.10 -69.27
CA ILE A 142 2.91 -43.00 -69.92
C ILE A 142 1.43 -43.07 -69.51
N ALA A 143 1.16 -43.03 -68.20
CA ALA A 143 -0.20 -43.00 -67.68
C ALA A 143 -0.58 -41.57 -67.25
N VAL A 144 -1.33 -40.85 -68.10
CA VAL A 144 -2.04 -39.63 -67.68
C VAL A 144 -3.27 -40.08 -66.89
N ALA A 145 -3.23 -39.95 -65.56
CA ALA A 145 -4.36 -40.29 -64.72
C ALA A 145 -5.53 -39.30 -64.92
N SER A 146 -6.76 -39.80 -65.03
CA SER A 146 -7.94 -38.94 -65.08
C SER A 146 -8.15 -38.23 -63.74
N GLN A 147 -8.68 -37.01 -63.76
CA GLN A 147 -8.96 -36.22 -62.55
C GLN A 147 -9.81 -37.02 -61.53
N GLN A 148 -10.76 -37.81 -62.02
CA GLN A 148 -11.59 -38.68 -61.18
C GLN A 148 -10.79 -39.82 -60.51
N TRP A 149 -9.79 -40.38 -61.20
CA TRP A 149 -8.93 -41.41 -60.62
C TRP A 149 -8.02 -40.83 -59.53
N VAL A 150 -7.49 -39.62 -59.75
CA VAL A 150 -6.68 -38.91 -58.75
C VAL A 150 -7.51 -38.59 -57.50
N LEU A 151 -8.73 -38.07 -57.66
CA LEU A 151 -9.63 -37.78 -56.54
C LEU A 151 -10.08 -39.05 -55.78
N THR A 152 -10.17 -40.19 -56.46
CA THR A 152 -10.64 -41.45 -55.87
C THR A 152 -9.52 -42.20 -55.14
N ASN A 153 -8.29 -42.16 -55.67
CA ASN A 153 -7.19 -42.98 -55.19
C ASN A 153 -6.10 -42.20 -54.44
N VAL A 154 -6.01 -40.88 -54.62
CA VAL A 154 -5.12 -40.03 -53.83
C VAL A 154 -5.94 -39.36 -52.74
N LYS A 155 -6.20 -40.10 -51.66
CA LYS A 155 -6.67 -39.52 -50.41
C LYS A 155 -5.49 -38.84 -49.72
N ALA A 156 -5.66 -37.60 -49.30
CA ALA A 156 -4.67 -36.86 -48.53
C ALA A 156 -4.16 -37.72 -47.35
N ALA A 157 -2.83 -37.71 -47.18
CA ALA A 157 -2.05 -38.47 -46.19
C ALA A 157 -1.72 -39.94 -46.55
N GLN A 158 -1.10 -40.20 -47.70
CA GLN A 158 -0.13 -41.29 -47.78
C GLN A 158 1.28 -40.73 -47.54
N ILE A 159 1.74 -41.05 -46.33
CA ILE A 159 2.99 -40.67 -45.70
C ILE A 159 4.17 -41.11 -46.60
N ILE A 160 4.96 -40.14 -47.06
CA ILE A 160 6.33 -40.41 -47.49
C ILE A 160 7.08 -40.85 -46.21
N PRO A 161 7.70 -42.03 -46.16
CA PRO A 161 8.47 -42.44 -44.99
C PRO A 161 9.56 -41.41 -44.71
N GLY A 162 9.55 -40.74 -43.54
CA GLY A 162 10.64 -39.82 -43.17
C GLY A 162 10.36 -38.69 -42.18
N GLY A 163 9.11 -38.40 -41.80
CA GLY A 163 8.78 -37.32 -40.85
C GLY A 163 8.60 -37.81 -39.42
N THR A 164 9.09 -37.03 -38.43
CA THR A 164 8.69 -37.19 -37.01
C THR A 164 7.28 -36.61 -36.78
N VAL A 165 6.67 -36.86 -35.62
CA VAL A 165 5.26 -36.55 -35.29
C VAL A 165 4.91 -35.03 -35.34
N THR A 166 5.88 -34.15 -35.62
CA THR A 166 5.72 -32.69 -35.65
C THR A 166 6.22 -32.03 -36.93
N GLN A 167 6.50 -32.81 -37.98
CA GLN A 167 7.06 -32.30 -39.23
C GLN A 167 6.09 -32.47 -40.40
N PHE A 168 6.08 -31.50 -41.31
CA PHE A 168 5.38 -31.58 -42.60
C PHE A 168 6.39 -31.48 -43.74
N LEU A 169 6.03 -32.00 -44.90
CA LEU A 169 6.87 -31.92 -46.09
C LEU A 169 6.69 -30.55 -46.76
N GLY A 170 7.72 -29.71 -46.74
CA GLY A 170 7.76 -28.42 -47.42
C GLY A 170 8.60 -28.49 -48.69
N LYS A 171 8.32 -27.62 -49.66
CA LYS A 171 9.23 -27.43 -50.81
C LYS A 171 10.50 -26.73 -50.29
N ALA A 172 11.68 -27.25 -50.65
CA ALA A 172 12.96 -26.63 -50.30
C ALA A 172 13.33 -25.51 -51.28
N SER A 173 12.96 -25.68 -52.56
CA SER A 173 13.13 -24.67 -53.61
C SER A 173 12.02 -24.78 -54.68
N ASN A 174 12.05 -23.95 -55.73
CA ASN A 174 11.12 -24.08 -56.85
C ASN A 174 11.48 -25.21 -57.83
N ALA A 175 12.60 -25.91 -57.62
CA ALA A 175 12.97 -27.05 -58.45
C ALA A 175 11.97 -28.21 -58.29
N ASP A 176 11.83 -29.01 -59.35
CA ASP A 176 10.94 -30.16 -59.35
C ASP A 176 11.55 -31.30 -58.52
N GLY A 177 10.76 -31.89 -57.63
CA GLY A 177 11.22 -32.96 -56.73
C GLY A 177 11.94 -32.51 -55.45
N ASP A 178 12.13 -31.20 -55.23
CA ASP A 178 12.91 -30.69 -54.10
C ASP A 178 12.05 -30.43 -52.86
N TYR A 179 12.09 -31.36 -51.91
CA TYR A 179 11.28 -31.34 -50.68
C TYR A 179 12.14 -31.55 -49.43
N GLU A 180 11.81 -30.85 -48.34
CA GLU A 180 12.45 -31.00 -47.04
C GLU A 180 11.40 -31.11 -45.92
N TRP A 181 11.71 -31.85 -44.86
CA TRP A 181 10.85 -31.93 -43.67
C TRP A 181 11.06 -30.67 -42.83
N LYS A 182 9.98 -29.90 -42.66
CA LYS A 182 9.97 -28.65 -41.88
C LYS A 182 9.21 -28.85 -40.59
N ASP A 183 9.67 -28.19 -39.53
CA ASP A 183 9.02 -28.17 -38.23
C ASP A 183 7.76 -27.27 -38.27
N MET A 184 6.67 -27.75 -37.69
CA MET A 184 5.42 -27.01 -37.55
C MET A 184 5.57 -25.71 -36.74
N ALA A 185 6.64 -25.56 -35.95
CA ALA A 185 6.91 -24.36 -35.17
C ALA A 185 7.07 -23.07 -36.01
N GLY A 186 7.30 -23.18 -37.33
CA GLY A 186 7.50 -22.06 -38.25
C GLY A 186 6.35 -21.75 -39.21
N ILE A 187 5.22 -22.45 -39.16
CA ILE A 187 4.09 -22.24 -40.08
C ILE A 187 2.87 -21.66 -39.37
N ASN A 188 2.40 -20.52 -39.87
CA ASN A 188 1.06 -20.03 -39.61
C ASN A 188 0.08 -20.73 -40.56
N VAL A 189 -0.59 -21.77 -40.08
CA VAL A 189 -1.77 -22.31 -40.76
C VAL A 189 -2.93 -21.37 -40.42
N THR A 190 -3.25 -20.45 -41.33
CA THR A 190 -4.46 -19.63 -41.22
C THR A 190 -5.66 -20.48 -41.63
N VAL A 191 -6.40 -20.98 -40.64
CA VAL A 191 -7.71 -21.59 -40.85
C VAL A 191 -8.75 -20.53 -40.50
N ASP A 192 -9.66 -20.23 -41.42
CA ASP A 192 -10.73 -19.28 -41.14
C ASP A 192 -11.61 -19.81 -40.01
N THR A 193 -11.90 -18.93 -39.06
CA THR A 193 -12.84 -19.22 -37.98
C THR A 193 -14.25 -19.26 -38.57
N VAL A 194 -14.94 -20.38 -38.40
CA VAL A 194 -16.32 -20.55 -38.88
C VAL A 194 -17.25 -20.41 -37.69
N ALA A 195 -18.16 -19.43 -37.75
CA ALA A 195 -19.07 -19.14 -36.65
C ALA A 195 -20.54 -19.26 -37.09
N GLU A 196 -21.35 -19.85 -36.23
CA GLU A 196 -22.79 -19.98 -36.35
C GLU A 196 -23.47 -19.34 -35.15
N LYS A 197 -24.52 -18.55 -35.40
CA LYS A 197 -25.29 -17.85 -34.36
C LYS A 197 -26.73 -18.29 -34.46
N GLN A 198 -27.31 -18.68 -33.33
CA GLN A 198 -28.72 -19.06 -33.24
C GLN A 198 -29.38 -18.43 -32.02
N LEU A 199 -30.71 -18.44 -32.00
CA LEU A 199 -31.52 -18.09 -30.84
C LEU A 199 -32.15 -19.37 -30.29
N LEU A 200 -31.99 -19.60 -28.99
CA LEU A 200 -32.57 -20.76 -28.33
C LEU A 200 -34.08 -20.56 -28.13
N ALA A 201 -34.87 -21.58 -28.44
CA ALA A 201 -36.27 -21.66 -28.05
C ALA A 201 -36.39 -21.88 -26.52
N ALA A 202 -37.56 -21.58 -25.96
CA ALA A 202 -37.85 -21.86 -24.55
C ALA A 202 -37.56 -23.34 -24.24
N SER A 203 -36.82 -23.60 -23.16
CA SER A 203 -36.50 -24.95 -22.70
C SER A 203 -35.67 -25.81 -23.68
N GLN A 204 -35.09 -25.22 -24.72
CA GLN A 204 -34.27 -25.96 -25.69
C GLN A 204 -32.94 -26.37 -25.06
N THR A 205 -32.62 -27.67 -25.15
CA THR A 205 -31.33 -28.25 -24.72
C THR A 205 -30.57 -28.90 -25.86
N THR A 206 -31.26 -29.36 -26.90
CA THR A 206 -30.61 -29.90 -28.12
C THR A 206 -30.52 -28.80 -29.17
N VAL A 207 -29.33 -28.62 -29.75
CA VAL A 207 -29.05 -27.60 -30.76
C VAL A 207 -28.44 -28.28 -31.98
N ASP A 208 -29.08 -28.09 -33.13
CA ASP A 208 -28.62 -28.56 -34.43
C ASP A 208 -27.85 -27.46 -35.13
N LEU A 209 -26.64 -27.78 -35.56
CA LEU A 209 -25.70 -26.93 -36.28
C LEU A 209 -25.92 -27.09 -37.78
N THR A 210 -25.84 -25.97 -38.49
CA THR A 210 -26.05 -25.91 -39.94
C THR A 210 -24.78 -25.54 -40.70
N VAL A 211 -23.87 -24.82 -40.05
CA VAL A 211 -22.62 -24.31 -40.64
C VAL A 211 -21.40 -24.86 -39.90
N THR A 212 -21.54 -25.14 -38.61
CA THR A 212 -20.48 -25.63 -37.73
C THR A 212 -20.60 -27.14 -37.45
N THR A 213 -19.52 -27.77 -36.97
CA THR A 213 -19.51 -29.15 -36.48
C THR A 213 -19.06 -29.18 -35.03
N THR A 214 -19.29 -30.26 -34.31
CA THR A 214 -18.88 -30.39 -32.92
C THR A 214 -17.39 -30.66 -32.71
N TYR A 215 -16.63 -30.83 -33.80
CA TYR A 215 -15.17 -31.07 -33.76
C TYR A 215 -14.40 -29.75 -33.60
N GLY A 216 -13.72 -29.57 -32.47
CA GLY A 216 -13.00 -28.31 -32.20
C GLY A 216 -13.94 -27.11 -32.06
N LEU A 217 -15.16 -27.35 -31.56
CA LEU A 217 -16.19 -26.34 -31.36
C LEU A 217 -16.02 -25.63 -30.02
N ALA A 218 -16.12 -24.30 -30.04
CA ALA A 218 -16.37 -23.49 -28.86
C ALA A 218 -17.83 -23.04 -28.82
N VAL A 219 -18.45 -23.16 -27.65
CA VAL A 219 -19.87 -22.87 -27.45
C VAL A 219 -20.01 -21.72 -26.46
N TYR A 220 -20.74 -20.69 -26.85
CA TYR A 220 -21.04 -19.53 -26.02
C TYR A 220 -22.55 -19.39 -25.88
N VAL A 221 -23.06 -19.36 -24.65
CA VAL A 221 -24.48 -19.08 -24.38
C VAL A 221 -24.58 -17.81 -23.55
N ALA A 222 -25.38 -16.84 -24.01
CA ALA A 222 -25.47 -15.51 -23.41
C ALA A 222 -24.11 -14.78 -23.28
N GLY A 223 -23.12 -15.15 -24.11
CA GLY A 223 -21.77 -14.60 -24.07
C GLY A 223 -20.79 -15.31 -23.12
N LEU A 224 -21.24 -16.30 -22.36
CA LEU A 224 -20.38 -17.12 -21.51
C LEU A 224 -19.94 -18.37 -22.28
N ARG A 225 -18.64 -18.65 -22.27
CA ARG A 225 -18.08 -19.88 -22.84
C ARG A 225 -18.49 -21.06 -21.96
N LEU A 226 -19.04 -22.10 -22.58
CA LEU A 226 -19.34 -23.36 -21.93
C LEU A 226 -18.22 -24.36 -22.22
N ASP A 227 -17.81 -25.08 -21.19
CA ASP A 227 -16.86 -26.18 -21.32
C ASP A 227 -17.54 -27.43 -21.87
N LYS A 228 -16.76 -28.30 -22.49
CA LYS A 228 -17.26 -29.59 -23.00
C LYS A 228 -17.32 -30.59 -21.84
N GLY A 229 -18.53 -31.06 -21.48
CA GLY A 229 -18.74 -31.94 -20.34
C GLY A 229 -20.21 -32.25 -20.06
N THR A 230 -20.53 -32.95 -18.95
CA THR A 230 -21.89 -33.43 -18.58
C THR A 230 -22.67 -32.49 -17.66
N GLY A 231 -22.04 -31.45 -17.10
CA GLY A 231 -22.58 -30.56 -16.09
C GLY A 231 -23.63 -29.57 -16.61
N ALA A 232 -24.32 -28.89 -15.69
CA ALA A 232 -25.42 -27.97 -16.02
C ALA A 232 -24.98 -26.77 -16.88
N ASP A 233 -23.73 -26.32 -16.72
CA ASP A 233 -23.11 -25.21 -17.47
C ASP A 233 -22.11 -25.71 -18.53
N GLU A 234 -22.30 -26.95 -19.00
CA GLU A 234 -21.44 -27.60 -19.99
C GLU A 234 -22.25 -28.04 -21.21
N TRP A 235 -21.56 -28.49 -22.26
CA TRP A 235 -22.18 -29.03 -23.47
C TRP A 235 -21.53 -30.34 -23.93
N GLN A 236 -22.29 -31.14 -24.67
CA GLN A 236 -21.82 -32.40 -25.25
C GLN A 236 -22.13 -32.50 -26.73
N PRO A 237 -21.23 -33.06 -27.54
CA PRO A 237 -21.58 -33.50 -28.89
C PRO A 237 -22.58 -34.66 -28.82
N ASP A 238 -23.47 -34.73 -29.78
CA ASP A 238 -24.22 -35.96 -30.06
C ASP A 238 -23.24 -37.06 -30.50
N ALA A 239 -23.49 -38.30 -30.06
CA ALA A 239 -22.57 -39.41 -30.30
C ALA A 239 -22.49 -39.82 -31.78
N ASN A 240 -23.55 -39.57 -32.55
CA ASN A 240 -23.68 -40.06 -33.92
C ASN A 240 -23.84 -38.93 -34.94
N ILE A 241 -24.24 -37.74 -34.50
CA ILE A 241 -24.53 -36.60 -35.36
C ILE A 241 -23.47 -35.50 -35.11
N PRO A 242 -22.49 -35.31 -36.02
CA PRO A 242 -21.40 -34.36 -35.82
C PRO A 242 -21.85 -32.89 -35.89
N THR A 243 -23.09 -32.63 -36.29
CA THR A 243 -23.73 -31.31 -36.34
C THR A 243 -24.78 -31.13 -35.24
N ARG A 244 -24.74 -31.90 -34.16
CA ARG A 244 -25.68 -31.76 -33.06
C ARG A 244 -24.97 -31.71 -31.73
N LEU A 245 -25.41 -30.82 -30.85
CA LEU A 245 -24.95 -30.76 -29.47
C LEU A 245 -26.13 -30.75 -28.49
N LYS A 246 -25.81 -31.06 -27.23
CA LYS A 246 -26.70 -31.00 -26.09
C LYS A 246 -26.12 -30.10 -25.01
N LEU A 247 -26.89 -29.12 -24.59
CA LEU A 247 -26.61 -28.24 -23.45
C LEU A 247 -27.03 -28.93 -22.14
N GLY A 248 -26.24 -28.77 -21.09
CA GLY A 248 -26.50 -29.34 -19.77
C GLY A 248 -27.73 -28.79 -19.05
N LYS A 249 -28.14 -27.57 -19.40
CA LYS A 249 -29.39 -26.94 -18.94
C LYS A 249 -30.08 -26.20 -20.08
N SER A 250 -31.37 -25.89 -19.88
CA SER A 250 -32.09 -25.01 -20.78
C SER A 250 -31.90 -23.54 -20.42
N TYR A 251 -32.11 -22.68 -21.41
CA TYR A 251 -32.03 -21.23 -21.26
C TYR A 251 -33.37 -20.59 -21.61
N ALA A 252 -33.54 -19.32 -21.20
CA ALA A 252 -34.73 -18.55 -21.53
C ALA A 252 -34.87 -18.43 -23.07
N ALA A 253 -36.11 -18.31 -23.55
CA ALA A 253 -36.37 -18.10 -24.97
C ALA A 253 -35.61 -16.87 -25.49
N ASN A 254 -35.14 -16.94 -26.72
CA ASN A 254 -34.33 -15.91 -27.39
C ASN A 254 -32.93 -15.69 -26.77
N THR A 255 -32.45 -16.59 -25.91
CA THR A 255 -31.05 -16.56 -25.48
C THR A 255 -30.15 -16.86 -26.67
N ARG A 256 -29.20 -15.95 -26.95
CA ARG A 256 -28.25 -16.10 -28.05
C ARG A 256 -27.23 -17.19 -27.74
N ILE A 257 -27.08 -18.14 -28.66
CA ILE A 257 -25.99 -19.11 -28.69
C ILE A 257 -25.06 -18.80 -29.86
N THR A 258 -23.75 -18.89 -29.65
CA THR A 258 -22.70 -18.73 -30.68
C THR A 258 -21.78 -19.93 -30.64
N LEU A 259 -21.54 -20.50 -31.81
CA LEU A 259 -20.92 -21.79 -32.03
C LEU A 259 -19.77 -21.54 -32.99
N VAL A 260 -18.54 -21.89 -32.62
CA VAL A 260 -17.36 -21.46 -33.38
C VAL A 260 -16.39 -22.63 -33.56
N ASN A 261 -16.15 -23.04 -34.81
CA ASN A 261 -15.07 -23.97 -35.15
C ASN A 261 -13.78 -23.23 -35.47
N ASN A 262 -12.66 -23.88 -35.19
CA ASN A 262 -11.32 -23.32 -35.42
C ASN A 262 -11.15 -21.99 -34.70
N GLU A 263 -11.84 -21.84 -33.56
CA GLU A 263 -11.50 -20.80 -32.62
C GLU A 263 -10.08 -21.13 -32.12
N PRO A 264 -9.09 -20.26 -32.31
CA PRO A 264 -7.76 -20.50 -31.77
C PRO A 264 -7.91 -20.72 -30.27
N ALA A 265 -7.44 -21.88 -29.78
CA ALA A 265 -7.51 -22.24 -28.37
C ALA A 265 -6.78 -21.16 -27.56
N GLY A 266 -7.53 -20.16 -27.08
CA GLY A 266 -6.98 -18.93 -26.50
C GLY A 266 -8.02 -17.88 -26.11
N SER A 267 -9.22 -17.90 -26.68
CA SER A 267 -10.33 -17.03 -26.27
C SER A 267 -11.29 -17.74 -25.29
N ALA A 268 -10.76 -18.31 -24.19
CA ALA A 268 -11.58 -18.31 -22.97
C ALA A 268 -12.04 -16.85 -22.70
N PRO A 269 -13.20 -16.59 -22.06
CA PRO A 269 -13.55 -15.23 -21.67
C PRO A 269 -12.31 -14.63 -21.00
N ALA A 270 -11.82 -13.52 -21.56
CA ALA A 270 -10.47 -13.06 -21.28
C ALA A 270 -10.23 -13.05 -19.76
N PRO A 271 -9.15 -13.69 -19.25
CA PRO A 271 -8.76 -13.48 -17.86
C PRO A 271 -8.67 -11.96 -17.64
N LEU A 272 -9.20 -11.47 -16.51
CA LEU A 272 -9.32 -10.04 -16.22
C LEU A 272 -8.10 -9.28 -16.76
N GLU A 273 -8.34 -8.45 -17.77
CA GLU A 273 -7.27 -7.79 -18.48
C GLU A 273 -6.66 -6.75 -17.55
N ARG A 274 -5.41 -6.96 -17.12
CA ARG A 274 -4.70 -6.03 -16.23
C ARG A 274 -4.77 -4.58 -16.74
N GLY A 275 -4.71 -4.39 -18.05
CA GLY A 275 -4.79 -3.07 -18.70
C GLY A 275 -6.16 -2.39 -18.58
N ASN A 276 -7.23 -3.15 -18.37
CA ASN A 276 -8.60 -2.64 -18.26
C ASN A 276 -8.99 -2.23 -16.84
N ASN A 277 -8.12 -2.44 -15.85
CA ASN A 277 -8.32 -2.00 -14.46
C ASN A 277 -9.73 -2.32 -13.92
N LEU A 278 -10.17 -3.58 -14.09
CA LEU A 278 -11.47 -4.09 -13.65
C LEU A 278 -12.69 -3.48 -14.39
N ALA A 279 -12.48 -2.78 -15.52
CA ALA A 279 -13.58 -2.29 -16.36
C ALA A 279 -14.36 -3.41 -17.05
N ASP A 280 -13.71 -4.55 -17.23
CA ASP A 280 -14.20 -5.82 -17.79
C ASP A 280 -14.96 -6.69 -16.77
N VAL A 281 -15.01 -6.27 -15.50
CA VAL A 281 -15.87 -6.90 -14.49
C VAL A 281 -17.33 -6.51 -14.74
N ILE A 282 -18.14 -7.50 -15.09
CA ILE A 282 -19.57 -7.36 -15.46
C ILE A 282 -20.38 -6.68 -14.35
N ASP A 283 -20.24 -7.16 -13.11
CA ASP A 283 -20.86 -6.54 -11.93
C ASP A 283 -19.79 -6.20 -10.89
N LYS A 284 -19.36 -4.94 -10.91
CA LYS A 284 -18.35 -4.42 -9.99
C LYS A 284 -18.84 -4.42 -8.55
N ALA A 285 -20.14 -4.27 -8.30
CA ALA A 285 -20.69 -4.25 -6.95
C ALA A 285 -20.69 -5.66 -6.35
N ALA A 286 -21.22 -6.65 -7.07
CA ALA A 286 -21.16 -8.04 -6.64
C ALA A 286 -19.72 -8.54 -6.50
N ALA A 287 -18.82 -8.18 -7.44
CA ALA A 287 -17.42 -8.55 -7.34
C ALA A 287 -16.73 -7.96 -6.11
N ARG A 288 -17.03 -6.69 -5.75
CA ARG A 288 -16.52 -6.06 -4.53
C ARG A 288 -17.04 -6.74 -3.27
N THR A 289 -18.34 -7.02 -3.22
CA THR A 289 -18.97 -7.74 -2.10
C THR A 289 -18.36 -9.12 -1.90
N ASN A 290 -18.15 -9.87 -2.98
CA ASN A 290 -17.57 -11.22 -2.91
C ASN A 290 -16.09 -11.24 -2.49
N LEU A 291 -15.37 -10.14 -2.69
CA LEU A 291 -13.97 -9.99 -2.33
C LEU A 291 -13.76 -9.23 -1.02
N ASP A 292 -14.85 -8.87 -0.32
CA ASP A 292 -14.81 -8.02 0.88
C ASP A 292 -14.03 -6.70 0.67
N VAL A 293 -14.13 -6.12 -0.54
CA VAL A 293 -13.47 -4.85 -0.89
C VAL A 293 -14.48 -3.71 -0.92
N PHE A 294 -14.30 -2.72 -0.05
CA PHE A 294 -15.14 -1.52 -0.05
C PHE A 294 -14.89 -0.62 -1.26
N SER A 295 -15.95 -0.02 -1.81
CA SER A 295 -15.82 1.07 -2.76
C SER A 295 -15.30 2.35 -2.08
N LYS A 296 -14.76 3.27 -2.89
CA LYS A 296 -14.35 4.61 -2.42
C LYS A 296 -15.48 5.34 -1.68
N SER A 297 -16.74 5.15 -2.10
CA SER A 297 -17.90 5.76 -1.44
C SER A 297 -18.14 5.15 -0.07
N GLU A 298 -18.10 3.83 0.04
CA GLU A 298 -18.30 3.12 1.31
C GLU A 298 -17.18 3.44 2.30
N THR A 299 -15.92 3.45 1.85
CA THR A 299 -14.79 3.85 2.69
C THR A 299 -14.93 5.29 3.19
N ARG A 300 -15.45 6.21 2.37
CA ARG A 300 -15.71 7.61 2.79
C ARG A 300 -16.84 7.71 3.80
N THR A 301 -17.87 6.87 3.73
CA THR A 301 -18.92 6.83 4.75
C THR A 301 -18.39 6.32 6.08
N MET A 302 -17.51 5.32 6.06
CA MET A 302 -16.92 4.74 7.27
C MET A 302 -15.86 5.64 7.93
N ALA A 303 -15.09 6.37 7.12
CA ALA A 303 -14.10 7.34 7.56
C ALA A 303 -14.22 8.63 6.73
N PRO A 304 -15.16 9.53 7.09
CA PRO A 304 -15.39 10.77 6.35
C PRO A 304 -14.21 11.74 6.52
N ALA A 305 -14.03 12.62 5.53
CA ALA A 305 -13.07 13.71 5.65
C ALA A 305 -13.40 14.58 6.87
N GLY A 306 -12.37 14.99 7.61
CA GLY A 306 -12.53 15.69 8.89
C GLY A 306 -12.55 14.79 10.13
N LEU A 307 -12.69 13.46 9.96
CA LEU A 307 -12.56 12.51 11.06
C LEU A 307 -11.17 12.59 11.68
N VAL A 308 -11.12 12.75 13.00
CA VAL A 308 -9.89 12.71 13.80
C VAL A 308 -9.75 11.34 14.46
N ALA A 309 -8.57 10.72 14.32
CA ALA A 309 -8.27 9.42 14.92
C ALA A 309 -6.84 9.36 15.45
N SER A 310 -6.66 8.52 16.48
CA SER A 310 -5.38 8.26 17.12
C SER A 310 -4.75 6.96 16.62
N PHE A 311 -3.46 6.99 16.31
CA PHE A 311 -2.72 5.86 15.76
C PHE A 311 -1.52 5.50 16.63
N ALA A 312 -1.33 4.22 16.90
CA ALA A 312 -0.17 3.66 17.61
C ALA A 312 1.07 3.52 16.69
N ARG A 313 1.40 4.58 15.94
CA ARG A 313 2.55 4.65 15.03
C ARG A 313 3.06 6.10 14.92
N SER A 314 4.26 6.29 14.40
CA SER A 314 4.92 7.62 14.32
C SER A 314 4.69 8.39 13.00
N ALA A 315 4.18 7.71 11.96
CA ALA A 315 3.89 8.29 10.65
C ALA A 315 2.40 8.22 10.33
N ALA A 316 1.87 9.22 9.63
CA ALA A 316 0.47 9.21 9.18
C ALA A 316 0.28 8.10 8.14
N PRO A 317 -0.77 7.26 8.26
CA PRO A 317 -1.15 6.33 7.20
C PRO A 317 -1.56 7.06 5.91
N THR A 318 -1.47 6.37 4.77
CA THR A 318 -2.01 6.87 3.50
C THR A 318 -3.50 7.23 3.65
N GLY A 319 -3.89 8.40 3.13
CA GLY A 319 -5.25 8.92 3.29
C GLY A 319 -5.48 9.72 4.58
N TRP A 320 -4.43 9.93 5.39
CA TRP A 320 -4.49 10.75 6.61
C TRP A 320 -3.39 11.82 6.63
N LEU A 321 -3.68 12.96 7.24
CA LEU A 321 -2.72 14.02 7.54
C LEU A 321 -2.48 14.09 9.04
N LYS A 322 -1.28 14.49 9.48
CA LYS A 322 -1.03 14.73 10.91
C LYS A 322 -1.85 15.94 11.37
N ALA A 323 -2.49 15.85 12.53
CA ALA A 323 -3.16 16.99 13.15
C ALA A 323 -2.12 17.88 13.86
N ASN A 324 -1.32 18.61 13.08
CA ASN A 324 -0.15 19.36 13.54
C ASN A 324 -0.20 20.86 13.24
N GLY A 325 -1.38 21.42 12.93
CA GLY A 325 -1.52 22.85 12.64
C GLY A 325 -1.06 23.29 11.25
N ALA A 326 -0.62 22.37 10.38
CA ALA A 326 -0.08 22.75 9.08
C ALA A 326 -1.13 23.41 8.17
N ALA A 327 -0.70 24.40 7.38
CA ALA A 327 -1.49 24.94 6.28
C ALA A 327 -1.42 23.99 5.08
N VAL A 328 -2.58 23.57 4.55
CA VAL A 328 -2.68 22.64 3.43
C VAL A 328 -3.58 23.19 2.32
N SER A 329 -3.40 22.72 1.07
CA SER A 329 -4.11 23.24 -0.10
C SER A 329 -5.61 22.91 -0.07
N ARG A 330 -6.45 23.93 -0.29
CA ARG A 330 -7.92 23.78 -0.45
C ARG A 330 -8.28 22.94 -1.67
N THR A 331 -7.49 23.02 -2.75
CA THR A 331 -7.74 22.27 -3.99
C THR A 331 -7.32 20.81 -3.86
N ALA A 332 -6.14 20.55 -3.28
CA ALA A 332 -5.67 19.17 -3.10
C ALA A 332 -6.50 18.39 -2.08
N TYR A 333 -7.05 19.09 -1.06
CA TYR A 333 -7.82 18.51 0.03
C TYR A 333 -9.24 19.10 0.11
N ALA A 334 -9.93 19.13 -1.03
CA ALA A 334 -11.25 19.78 -1.16
C ALA A 334 -12.33 19.18 -0.24
N ASP A 335 -12.39 17.85 -0.13
CA ASP A 335 -13.35 17.17 0.76
C ASP A 335 -13.11 17.54 2.23
N LEU A 336 -11.84 17.63 2.64
CA LEU A 336 -11.46 18.04 3.99
C LEU A 336 -11.76 19.53 4.24
N PHE A 337 -11.46 20.40 3.28
CA PHE A 337 -11.79 21.82 3.39
C PHE A 337 -13.30 22.03 3.49
N ALA A 338 -14.10 21.28 2.73
CA ALA A 338 -15.56 21.32 2.84
C ALA A 338 -16.04 20.86 4.22
N ALA A 339 -15.34 19.91 4.85
CA ALA A 339 -15.71 19.38 6.16
C ALA A 339 -15.36 20.30 7.34
N ILE A 340 -14.17 20.92 7.35
CA ILE A 340 -13.68 21.69 8.52
C ILE A 340 -13.56 23.20 8.27
N GLY A 341 -13.62 23.65 7.02
CA GLY A 341 -13.45 25.04 6.62
C GLY A 341 -12.16 25.65 7.17
N THR A 342 -12.30 26.85 7.76
CA THR A 342 -11.20 27.60 8.37
C THR A 342 -11.24 27.57 9.90
N THR A 343 -11.95 26.59 10.50
CA THR A 343 -12.15 26.49 11.97
C THR A 343 -10.82 26.54 12.74
N TYR A 344 -9.77 25.93 12.19
CA TYR A 344 -8.43 25.88 12.80
C TYR A 344 -7.44 26.89 12.21
N GLY A 345 -7.93 27.83 11.41
CA GLY A 345 -7.15 28.89 10.78
C GLY A 345 -7.37 28.97 9.27
N ALA A 346 -7.34 30.19 8.74
CA ALA A 346 -7.63 30.48 7.33
C ALA A 346 -6.47 30.16 6.37
N GLY A 347 -5.31 29.68 6.88
CA GLY A 347 -4.09 29.55 6.09
C GLY A 347 -3.62 30.91 5.56
N ASP A 348 -3.33 30.95 4.26
CA ASP A 348 -3.04 32.16 3.47
C ASP A 348 -4.30 32.98 3.11
N GLY A 349 -5.49 32.56 3.55
CA GLY A 349 -6.76 33.20 3.26
C GLY A 349 -7.39 32.83 1.91
N PHE A 350 -6.63 32.25 0.97
CA PHE A 350 -7.06 32.01 -0.40
C PHE A 350 -6.89 30.56 -0.86
N ASN A 351 -5.66 30.03 -0.85
CA ASN A 351 -5.33 28.73 -1.42
C ASN A 351 -5.23 27.62 -0.38
N THR A 352 -5.12 27.98 0.90
CA THR A 352 -4.85 27.05 1.99
C THR A 352 -5.81 27.22 3.16
N PHE A 353 -5.83 26.23 4.04
CA PHE A 353 -6.52 26.24 5.33
C PHE A 353 -5.68 25.45 6.33
N ASN A 354 -5.84 25.72 7.63
CA ASN A 354 -5.06 25.05 8.65
C ASN A 354 -5.76 23.79 9.15
N LEU A 355 -4.95 22.76 9.40
CA LEU A 355 -5.36 21.58 10.15
C LEU A 355 -5.46 21.92 11.66
N PRO A 356 -6.21 21.15 12.46
CA PRO A 356 -6.09 21.24 13.92
C PRO A 356 -4.66 20.91 14.36
N ASP A 357 -4.17 21.58 15.41
CA ASP A 357 -2.95 21.17 16.12
C ASP A 357 -3.34 20.47 17.42
N LEU A 358 -3.26 19.14 17.43
CA LEU A 358 -3.68 18.31 18.56
C LEU A 358 -2.50 17.67 19.28
N ARG A 359 -1.28 18.17 19.04
CA ARG A 359 -0.07 17.67 19.69
C ARG A 359 -0.07 18.13 21.15
N GLY A 360 -0.18 17.16 22.07
CA GLY A 360 -0.21 17.43 23.51
C GLY A 360 -1.59 17.82 24.04
N GLU A 361 -2.63 17.79 23.20
CA GLU A 361 -3.99 18.17 23.59
C GLU A 361 -4.80 16.96 24.06
N PHE A 362 -5.69 17.19 25.04
CA PHE A 362 -6.75 16.25 25.40
C PHE A 362 -8.03 16.61 24.66
N ILE A 363 -8.61 15.65 23.95
CA ILE A 363 -9.89 15.84 23.27
C ILE A 363 -11.01 15.71 24.31
N ARG A 364 -11.85 16.74 24.37
CA ARG A 364 -13.10 16.73 25.13
C ARG A 364 -14.28 16.95 24.20
N GLY A 365 -15.44 16.40 24.56
CA GLY A 365 -16.68 16.63 23.82
C GLY A 365 -17.02 18.12 23.81
N TRP A 366 -17.38 18.65 22.64
CA TRP A 366 -17.93 19.99 22.52
C TRP A 366 -19.33 20.02 23.14
N ASP A 367 -19.63 21.07 23.91
CA ASP A 367 -20.88 21.18 24.66
C ASP A 367 -22.13 21.19 23.77
N ASP A 368 -22.04 21.80 22.59
CA ASP A 368 -23.10 21.91 21.59
C ASP A 368 -24.49 22.23 22.17
N GLY A 369 -24.53 23.12 23.17
CA GLY A 369 -25.76 23.62 23.78
C GLY A 369 -26.27 22.82 25.00
N ARG A 370 -25.53 21.82 25.49
CA ARG A 370 -25.89 21.09 26.72
C ARG A 370 -25.80 21.96 27.98
N GLY A 371 -24.94 22.97 28.00
CA GLY A 371 -24.76 23.92 29.10
C GLY A 371 -23.81 23.46 30.21
N VAL A 372 -23.07 22.36 30.04
CA VAL A 372 -22.07 21.88 31.03
C VAL A 372 -20.71 22.54 30.82
N ASP A 373 -20.34 22.78 29.57
CA ASP A 373 -19.12 23.48 29.16
C ASP A 373 -19.48 24.67 28.26
N GLY A 374 -20.42 25.49 28.74
CA GLY A 374 -20.93 26.66 28.04
C GLY A 374 -19.86 27.72 27.78
N GLY A 375 -20.01 28.45 26.68
CA GLY A 375 -19.10 29.54 26.29
C GLY A 375 -17.92 29.10 25.40
N ARG A 376 -17.85 27.83 25.00
CA ARG A 376 -16.83 27.32 24.08
C ARG A 376 -17.38 27.01 22.70
N ALA A 377 -16.61 27.43 21.69
CA ALA A 377 -16.84 27.07 20.30
C ALA A 377 -16.11 25.75 19.95
N LEU A 378 -16.61 25.06 18.93
CA LEU A 378 -15.91 23.92 18.33
C LEU A 378 -14.49 24.33 17.93
N GLY A 379 -13.50 23.52 18.28
CA GLY A 379 -12.09 23.80 17.99
C GLY A 379 -11.40 24.80 18.93
N SER A 380 -12.09 25.39 19.91
CA SER A 380 -11.45 26.24 20.93
C SER A 380 -10.52 25.42 21.83
N SER A 381 -9.37 25.99 22.21
CA SER A 381 -8.44 25.39 23.19
C SER A 381 -8.73 25.85 24.62
N GLN A 382 -8.25 25.10 25.61
CA GLN A 382 -8.32 25.46 27.02
C GLN A 382 -7.08 24.98 27.74
N THR A 383 -6.51 25.81 28.59
CA THR A 383 -5.38 25.43 29.45
C THR A 383 -5.83 24.47 30.55
N GLY A 384 -4.90 23.67 31.06
CA GLY A 384 -5.13 22.88 32.28
C GLY A 384 -5.51 23.78 33.46
N ALA A 385 -6.39 23.27 34.32
CA ALA A 385 -6.81 23.96 35.54
C ALA A 385 -6.94 22.95 36.68
N VAL A 386 -6.57 23.37 37.90
CA VAL A 386 -6.83 22.63 39.13
C VAL A 386 -8.10 23.18 39.75
N GLN A 387 -9.02 22.31 40.15
CA GLN A 387 -10.23 22.73 40.85
C GLN A 387 -9.86 23.45 42.15
N SER A 388 -10.53 24.58 42.43
CA SER A 388 -10.35 25.34 43.66
C SER A 388 -10.56 24.44 44.87
N HIS A 389 -9.57 24.41 45.77
CA HIS A 389 -9.60 23.66 47.02
C HIS A 389 -8.73 24.36 48.07
N THR A 390 -8.90 23.97 49.33
CA THR A 390 -8.12 24.49 50.46
C THR A 390 -7.52 23.33 51.26
N HIS A 391 -6.47 23.62 52.03
CA HIS A 391 -5.83 22.67 52.95
C HIS A 391 -5.94 23.19 54.37
N THR A 392 -6.05 22.28 55.33
CA THR A 392 -5.84 22.62 56.73
C THR A 392 -4.34 22.77 56.98
N ALA A 393 -3.95 23.80 57.72
CA ALA A 393 -2.58 24.02 58.14
C ALA A 393 -2.53 24.17 59.66
N THR A 394 -1.54 23.56 60.30
CA THR A 394 -1.28 23.68 61.73
C THR A 394 0.12 24.23 61.95
N ALA A 395 0.28 25.05 62.99
CA ALA A 395 1.59 25.42 63.52
C ALA A 395 1.83 24.59 64.78
N ALA A 396 3.04 24.07 64.95
CA ALA A 396 3.43 23.46 66.22
C ALA A 396 3.52 24.54 67.32
N ASP A 397 3.25 24.17 68.58
CA ASP A 397 3.51 25.05 69.71
C ASP A 397 4.97 25.50 69.67
N GLY A 398 5.18 26.83 69.68
CA GLY A 398 6.50 27.43 69.57
C GLY A 398 7.46 26.86 70.62
N GLY A 399 8.64 26.42 70.17
CA GLY A 399 9.70 25.96 71.06
C GLY A 399 10.13 27.05 72.06
N SER A 400 10.67 26.61 73.20
CA SER A 400 11.13 27.47 74.31
C SER A 400 11.98 28.65 73.81
N HIS A 401 11.57 29.87 74.15
CA HIS A 401 12.36 31.08 73.95
C HIS A 401 12.62 31.78 75.29
N THR A 402 13.71 32.52 75.38
CA THR A 402 14.15 33.18 76.61
C THR A 402 13.95 34.68 76.52
N HIS A 403 13.44 35.27 77.61
CA HIS A 403 13.48 36.71 77.83
C HIS A 403 14.64 37.04 78.76
N THR A 404 15.52 37.96 78.35
CA THR A 404 16.56 38.49 79.24
C THR A 404 16.02 39.69 80.01
N GLY A 405 15.75 39.52 81.29
CA GLY A 405 15.46 40.62 82.22
C GLY A 405 16.70 41.03 82.98
N THR A 406 16.97 42.34 83.08
CA THR A 406 18.04 42.92 83.91
C THR A 406 17.43 43.47 85.20
N ALA A 407 17.90 42.99 86.35
CA ALA A 407 17.57 43.59 87.65
C ALA A 407 18.38 44.88 87.81
N THR A 408 17.71 46.02 88.01
CA THR A 408 18.38 47.29 88.31
C THR A 408 18.90 47.31 89.75
N THR A 409 19.93 48.11 89.95
CA THR A 409 20.77 48.24 91.14
C THR A 409 20.02 48.76 92.38
N ASP A 410 19.23 47.94 93.06
CA ASP A 410 18.63 48.27 94.38
C ASP A 410 19.60 48.04 95.56
N GLY A 411 20.90 48.16 95.30
CA GLY A 411 21.94 48.10 96.32
C GLY A 411 22.32 49.50 96.83
N ALA A 412 21.78 49.90 97.98
CA ALA A 412 22.49 50.62 99.06
C ALA A 412 21.54 50.93 100.23
N HIS A 413 21.79 50.38 101.41
CA HIS A 413 21.23 50.89 102.66
C HIS A 413 22.30 50.92 103.76
N ASN A 414 22.20 51.88 104.67
CA ASN A 414 23.17 52.10 105.75
C ASN A 414 22.69 51.48 107.06
N HIS A 415 23.59 50.82 107.80
CA HIS A 415 23.34 50.39 109.18
C HIS A 415 23.90 51.45 110.14
N ALA A 416 23.04 52.11 110.92
CA ALA A 416 23.45 53.02 111.99
C ALA A 416 23.31 52.33 113.36
N ALA A 417 24.31 52.49 114.23
CA ALA A 417 24.28 52.02 115.62
C ALA A 417 24.48 53.21 116.57
N SER A 418 23.71 53.26 117.66
CA SER A 418 23.77 54.33 118.69
C SER A 418 23.90 53.74 120.09
N THR A 419 24.70 54.36 120.96
CA THR A 419 24.79 54.04 122.40
C THR A 419 24.01 55.05 123.25
N ALA A 420 23.61 54.67 124.47
CA ALA A 420 22.89 55.56 125.39
C ALA A 420 23.83 56.54 126.13
N ALA A 421 23.31 57.71 126.54
CA ALA A 421 24.10 58.74 127.22
C ALA A 421 24.43 58.36 128.68
N ALA A 422 25.72 58.28 129.03
CA ALA A 422 26.24 58.06 130.39
C ALA A 422 27.61 58.77 130.56
N GLY A 423 28.04 59.09 131.79
CA GLY A 423 29.40 59.63 132.08
C GLY A 423 29.52 60.88 133.00
N ASN A 424 28.42 61.41 133.57
CA ASN A 424 28.45 62.64 134.37
C ASN A 424 28.97 62.47 135.81
N HIS A 425 29.85 63.38 136.30
CA HIS A 425 30.38 63.42 137.69
C HIS A 425 30.85 64.85 138.10
N SER A 426 31.11 65.11 139.39
CA SER A 426 31.38 66.47 139.95
C SER A 426 32.73 66.61 140.72
N HIS A 427 33.27 67.84 140.80
CA HIS A 427 34.50 68.22 141.53
C HIS A 427 34.28 69.43 142.49
N ALA A 428 35.18 69.69 143.46
CA ALA A 428 35.10 70.80 144.45
C ALA A 428 36.43 71.59 144.64
N ALA A 429 36.37 72.88 145.04
CA ALA A 429 37.53 73.78 145.27
C ALA A 429 37.32 74.83 146.41
N SER A 430 38.39 75.37 147.02
CA SER A 430 38.39 76.41 148.09
C SER A 430 39.61 77.36 148.05
N THR A 431 39.54 78.54 148.71
CA THR A 431 40.64 79.55 148.83
C THR A 431 41.01 79.86 150.31
N ASP A 432 42.11 80.55 150.58
CA ASP A 432 42.61 80.94 151.92
C ASP A 432 42.56 82.48 152.21
N PRO A 433 42.66 82.96 153.47
CA PRO A 433 42.53 84.40 153.80
C PRO A 433 43.82 85.23 153.62
N GLN A 434 43.84 86.21 152.71
CA GLN A 434 44.87 87.26 152.58
C GLN A 434 44.26 88.68 152.40
N GLY A 435 45.04 89.76 152.62
CA GLY A 435 44.65 91.14 152.23
C GLY A 435 45.01 92.35 153.14
N ASN A 436 45.74 92.16 154.25
CA ASN A 436 46.07 93.27 155.18
C ASN A 436 47.17 94.22 154.62
N HIS A 437 46.91 95.54 154.54
CA HIS A 437 47.87 96.54 154.03
C HIS A 437 47.63 97.97 154.61
N SER A 438 48.59 98.89 154.46
CA SER A 438 48.53 100.30 154.94
C SER A 438 48.98 101.32 153.88
N HIS A 439 48.61 102.60 154.03
CA HIS A 439 48.93 103.70 153.09
C HIS A 439 49.64 104.87 153.81
N THR A 440 50.41 105.69 153.09
CA THR A 440 51.10 106.89 153.64
C THR A 440 50.54 108.19 153.06
N ALA A 441 50.50 109.28 153.85
CA ALA A 441 50.04 110.62 153.44
C ALA A 441 51.19 111.64 153.53
N MET A 442 51.39 112.49 152.51
CA MET A 442 52.50 113.46 152.45
C MET A 442 52.07 114.89 152.86
N GLY A 443 52.89 115.61 153.64
CA GLY A 443 52.69 117.01 154.04
C GLY A 443 53.63 118.01 153.33
N SER A 444 53.17 119.25 153.11
CA SER A 444 53.86 120.29 152.31
C SER A 444 54.46 121.42 153.18
N PRO A 445 55.69 121.94 152.91
CA PRO A 445 56.27 123.08 153.63
C PRO A 445 55.93 124.46 153.01
N GLY A 446 55.69 125.48 153.85
CA GLY A 446 55.25 126.85 153.45
C GLY A 446 56.36 127.87 153.15
N ILE A 447 55.97 129.02 152.56
CA ILE A 447 56.84 130.10 152.03
C ILE A 447 56.48 131.49 152.63
N GLY A 448 57.44 132.17 153.27
CA GLY A 448 57.69 133.64 153.22
C GLY A 448 56.88 134.66 154.06
N GLN A 449 57.37 135.06 155.25
CA GLN A 449 57.87 136.41 155.64
C GLN A 449 58.21 136.50 157.15
N GLY A 450 59.48 136.75 157.48
CA GLY A 450 59.93 137.37 158.76
C GLY A 450 60.33 136.46 159.93
N ALA A 451 61.66 136.36 160.16
CA ALA A 451 62.35 135.86 161.36
C ALA A 451 62.41 134.32 161.60
N SER A 452 63.59 133.88 162.04
CA SER A 452 64.09 132.49 162.08
C SER A 452 63.50 131.61 163.20
N GLY A 453 62.82 130.52 162.81
CA GLY A 453 62.48 129.36 163.67
C GLY A 453 61.56 128.31 162.98
N PRO A 454 61.71 126.99 163.25
CA PRO A 454 60.90 125.91 162.64
C PRO A 454 59.43 125.90 163.13
N ASN A 455 58.45 125.67 162.24
CA ASN A 455 57.03 125.62 162.61
C ASN A 455 56.69 124.28 163.29
N SER A 456 56.33 124.34 164.56
CA SER A 456 55.99 123.19 165.39
C SER A 456 54.63 122.61 165.02
N VAL A 457 54.58 121.35 164.58
CA VAL A 457 53.36 120.55 164.53
C VAL A 457 53.29 119.73 165.82
N MET A 458 52.51 120.18 166.80
CA MET A 458 52.15 119.36 167.95
C MET A 458 51.01 118.43 167.56
N GLN A 459 51.08 117.15 167.94
CA GLN A 459 49.99 116.20 167.75
C GLN A 459 48.77 116.66 168.56
N SER A 460 47.78 117.25 167.89
CA SER A 460 46.41 117.34 168.41
C SER A 460 45.81 115.94 168.26
N GLY A 461 45.44 115.29 169.36
CA GLY A 461 45.08 113.86 169.42
C GLY A 461 43.79 113.44 168.68
N SER A 462 43.53 113.97 167.50
CA SER A 462 42.37 113.65 166.67
C SER A 462 42.77 112.69 165.54
N THR A 463 42.17 111.49 165.52
CA THR A 463 42.30 110.51 164.44
C THR A 463 41.28 110.78 163.34
N ASN A 464 41.76 111.11 162.15
CA ASN A 464 40.94 111.12 160.93
C ASN A 464 41.13 109.81 160.19
N THR A 465 40.06 109.05 159.99
CA THR A 465 40.05 107.82 159.19
C THR A 465 39.75 108.14 157.73
N THR A 466 40.31 107.38 156.80
CA THR A 466 39.89 107.44 155.39
C THR A 466 38.51 106.81 155.24
N SER A 467 37.78 107.20 154.19
CA SER A 467 36.55 106.50 153.78
C SER A 467 36.85 105.04 153.36
N ALA A 468 35.92 104.13 153.59
CA ALA A 468 36.06 102.70 153.25
C ALA A 468 36.15 102.46 151.73
N ALA A 469 37.11 101.63 151.30
CA ALA A 469 37.31 101.20 149.91
C ALA A 469 37.96 99.79 149.88
N GLY A 470 37.84 99.03 148.78
CA GLY A 470 38.61 97.78 148.55
C GLY A 470 37.84 96.46 148.39
N GLN A 471 36.51 96.45 148.24
CA GLN A 471 35.79 95.22 147.85
C GLN A 471 36.20 94.76 146.44
N HIS A 472 36.58 93.49 146.28
CA HIS A 472 36.84 92.86 144.99
C HIS A 472 36.55 91.37 145.02
N THR A 473 36.44 90.75 143.85
CA THR A 473 36.27 89.31 143.64
C THR A 473 37.45 88.75 142.85
N HIS A 474 37.68 87.44 142.97
CA HIS A 474 38.62 86.69 142.12
C HIS A 474 37.87 85.64 141.31
N ASN A 475 38.34 85.36 140.10
CA ASN A 475 37.81 84.30 139.25
C ASN A 475 38.61 83.01 139.50
N VAL A 476 37.93 81.88 139.71
CA VAL A 476 38.52 80.53 139.71
C VAL A 476 37.99 79.80 138.47
N SER A 477 38.87 79.14 137.72
CA SER A 477 38.49 78.40 136.50
C SER A 477 39.08 76.99 136.50
N VAL A 478 38.35 76.03 135.93
CA VAL A 478 38.80 74.67 135.63
C VAL A 478 38.94 74.51 134.11
N SER A 479 39.91 73.72 133.64
CA SER A 479 40.14 73.48 132.20
C SER A 479 39.25 72.34 131.67
N ALA A 480 38.85 72.40 130.40
CA ALA A 480 38.05 71.35 129.76
C ALA A 480 38.86 70.05 129.53
N ALA A 481 38.29 68.90 129.92
CA ALA A 481 38.77 67.55 129.63
C ALA A 481 37.58 66.57 129.59
N GLY A 482 37.66 65.44 128.84
CA GLY A 482 36.60 64.42 128.79
C GLY A 482 36.41 63.64 127.48
N ASP A 483 37.08 64.04 126.39
CA ASP A 483 36.93 63.39 125.08
C ASP A 483 37.53 61.97 125.06
N HIS A 484 36.72 60.99 124.65
CA HIS A 484 37.14 59.60 124.39
C HIS A 484 36.21 58.93 123.36
N THR A 485 36.63 57.82 122.75
CA THR A 485 35.88 57.09 121.71
C THR A 485 35.68 55.61 122.05
N HIS A 486 34.57 55.02 121.58
CA HIS A 486 34.30 53.58 121.62
C HIS A 486 34.26 52.98 120.19
N GLY A 487 34.70 51.73 120.02
CA GLY A 487 34.54 51.00 118.75
C GLY A 487 33.25 50.16 118.72
N VAL A 488 32.50 50.20 117.61
CA VAL A 488 31.24 49.44 117.41
C VAL A 488 31.35 48.61 116.13
N SER A 489 31.05 47.30 116.21
CA SER A 489 31.02 46.39 115.06
C SER A 489 29.60 45.89 114.78
N VAL A 490 29.15 45.97 113.53
CA VAL A 490 27.89 45.38 113.02
C VAL A 490 28.21 44.20 112.09
N GLY A 491 27.60 43.03 112.34
CA GLY A 491 27.81 41.81 111.55
C GLY A 491 27.04 41.78 110.23
N ASN A 492 27.52 40.97 109.27
CA ASN A 492 27.03 40.85 107.90
C ASN A 492 25.52 40.50 107.82
N GLY A 493 24.72 41.35 107.15
CA GLY A 493 23.28 41.15 106.98
C GLY A 493 22.93 39.88 106.21
N GLY A 494 21.84 39.20 106.63
CA GLY A 494 21.35 37.94 106.07
C GLY A 494 20.81 38.04 104.63
N ALA A 495 20.60 36.88 104.01
CA ALA A 495 20.15 36.75 102.61
C ALA A 495 18.81 37.47 102.35
N HIS A 496 18.72 38.18 101.23
CA HIS A 496 17.47 38.75 100.71
C HIS A 496 17.30 38.43 99.22
N SER A 497 16.06 38.49 98.73
CA SER A 497 15.67 38.15 97.36
C SER A 497 15.02 39.35 96.65
N HIS A 498 15.20 39.44 95.32
CA HIS A 498 14.47 40.37 94.46
C HIS A 498 13.41 39.63 93.66
N ASN A 499 12.23 40.25 93.48
CA ASN A 499 11.22 39.79 92.54
C ASN A 499 11.48 40.41 91.16
N LEU A 500 11.61 39.58 90.12
CA LEU A 500 11.71 40.03 88.73
C LEU A 500 10.34 39.87 88.06
N SER A 501 9.71 40.97 87.63
CA SER A 501 8.50 40.92 86.80
C SER A 501 8.86 41.14 85.34
N ILE A 502 8.62 40.13 84.50
CA ILE A 502 8.74 40.23 83.04
C ILE A 502 7.32 40.44 82.49
N ALA A 503 7.10 41.51 81.73
CA ALA A 503 5.80 41.70 81.06
C ALA A 503 5.60 40.58 80.03
N SER A 504 4.43 39.94 80.04
CA SER A 504 4.01 38.99 79.00
C SER A 504 4.20 39.64 77.63
N GLY A 505 4.97 39.00 76.75
CA GLY A 505 5.08 39.44 75.36
C GLY A 505 3.68 39.55 74.75
N GLY A 506 3.35 40.70 74.16
CA GLY A 506 2.04 40.92 73.53
C GLY A 506 1.78 39.93 72.38
N THR A 507 0.51 39.80 71.99
CA THR A 507 0.12 38.99 70.83
C THR A 507 0.89 39.44 69.59
N HIS A 508 1.62 38.52 68.96
CA HIS A 508 2.34 38.76 67.71
C HIS A 508 1.89 37.74 66.65
N SER A 509 2.22 38.01 65.39
CA SER A 509 1.85 37.17 64.26
C SER A 509 3.08 36.77 63.45
N HIS A 510 3.00 35.63 62.78
CA HIS A 510 4.00 35.17 61.83
C HIS A 510 3.42 35.18 60.42
N SER A 511 4.24 35.58 59.45
CA SER A 511 3.93 35.39 58.03
C SER A 511 4.11 33.92 57.66
N ILE A 512 3.03 33.26 57.23
CA ILE A 512 3.10 31.90 56.67
C ILE A 512 3.19 32.01 55.15
N THR A 513 4.24 31.44 54.57
CA THR A 513 4.41 31.32 53.12
C THR A 513 4.17 29.88 52.70
N VAL A 514 3.16 29.63 51.86
CA VAL A 514 2.92 28.31 51.26
C VAL A 514 3.58 28.28 49.88
N GLY A 515 4.57 27.41 49.71
CA GLY A 515 5.25 27.22 48.42
C GLY A 515 4.33 26.58 47.38
N SER A 516 4.60 26.83 46.09
CA SER A 516 3.92 26.14 44.99
C SER A 516 4.26 24.65 44.99
N THR A 517 3.25 23.80 44.88
CA THR A 517 3.43 22.34 44.73
C THR A 517 2.73 21.86 43.46
N GLY A 518 3.42 21.07 42.64
CA GLY A 518 2.89 20.52 41.39
C GLY A 518 3.90 20.55 40.25
N SER A 519 3.48 20.02 39.10
CA SER A 519 4.21 20.16 37.82
C SER A 519 3.67 21.34 37.02
N ALA A 520 4.32 21.68 35.90
CA ALA A 520 3.90 22.76 35.01
C ALA A 520 2.50 22.56 34.37
N GLU A 521 1.98 21.33 34.36
CA GLU A 521 0.68 20.99 33.78
C GLU A 521 -0.03 19.93 34.62
N THR A 522 -1.35 20.09 34.78
CA THR A 522 -2.22 19.08 35.39
C THR A 522 -2.56 18.00 34.36
N ARG A 523 -2.10 16.76 34.59
CA ARG A 523 -2.28 15.66 33.64
C ARG A 523 -2.92 14.44 34.32
N PRO A 524 -4.00 13.89 33.77
CA PRO A 524 -4.39 12.52 34.11
C PRO A 524 -3.36 11.53 33.52
N ARG A 525 -3.35 10.29 34.03
CA ARG A 525 -2.56 9.21 33.42
C ARG A 525 -2.97 9.05 31.95
N ASN A 526 -2.01 9.11 31.03
CA ASN A 526 -2.26 9.12 29.59
C ASN A 526 -1.21 8.33 28.81
N VAL A 527 -1.50 8.08 27.53
CA VAL A 527 -0.60 7.45 26.55
C VAL A 527 -0.55 8.33 25.31
N ALA A 528 0.65 8.62 24.82
CA ALA A 528 0.85 9.43 23.63
C ALA A 528 0.65 8.58 22.35
N LEU A 529 -0.30 8.99 21.51
CA LEU A 529 -0.57 8.41 20.19
C LEU A 529 -0.48 9.52 19.12
N LEU A 530 -0.19 9.14 17.88
CA LEU A 530 -0.19 10.09 16.77
C LEU A 530 -1.64 10.40 16.37
N VAL A 531 -2.05 11.66 16.56
CA VAL A 531 -3.36 12.14 16.11
C VAL A 531 -3.28 12.58 14.65
N CYS A 532 -4.17 12.02 13.83
CA CYS A 532 -4.29 12.35 12.42
C CYS A 532 -5.74 12.72 12.07
N ILE A 533 -5.91 13.44 10.95
CA ILE A 533 -7.19 13.82 10.36
C ILE A 533 -7.32 13.21 8.96
N LYS A 534 -8.49 12.67 8.66
CA LYS A 534 -8.80 12.06 7.36
C LYS A 534 -9.02 13.15 6.31
N TYR A 535 -8.41 12.99 5.13
CA TYR A 535 -8.64 13.87 3.97
C TYR A 535 -9.33 13.17 2.80
#